data_AF-L0WIU8-F1
#
_entry.id   AF-L0WIU8-F1
#
_cell.length_a   1.000
_cell.length_b   1.000
_cell.length_c   1.000
_cell.angle_alpha   90.00
_cell.angle_beta   90.00
_cell.angle_gamma   90.00
#
_symmetry.space_group_name_H-M   'P 1'
#
loop_
_entity.id
_entity.type
_entity.pdbx_description
1 polymer ?
#
loop_
_entity_poly.entity_id
_entity_poly.type
_entity_poly.pdbx_seq_one_letter_code
_entity_poly.pdbx_strand_id
1 'polypeptide(L)'
;MRVVIFMLLLVLGAPLAAMSLGMAKVEQAAPGESQQQVCERAMAAMTEELHNSLLSVIAATGAYQARLEAYRKLHRSEDALRDAYLSVLQDQKPELEGRRWNGQRCVLRADYDGDIDQLAARIPVPAVSEAAVVKDRDAPPPGVDSRTWELFSTSRDRSELARVMGVVSGIRIRMAEFYMQTGNWPEDLQQLGVAPEQLVGPGIKQAALWREGMLKVDLAGRLAGHHLNTWPVDSGVRGIEWKCSTDVEQGPQPFCEPLH
;
A
#
# COMPACT_ATOMS: atom_id res chain seq x y z
N MET A 1 6.54 -22.95 53.47
CA MET A 1 5.72 -22.82 52.25
C MET A 1 5.14 -21.41 52.19
N ARG A 2 5.64 -20.56 51.28
CA ARG A 2 5.02 -19.34 50.74
C ARG A 2 6.06 -18.69 49.80
N VAL A 3 6.07 -19.15 48.55
CA VAL A 3 6.84 -18.52 47.47
C VAL A 3 5.92 -17.48 46.85
N VAL A 4 6.30 -16.20 46.95
CA VAL A 4 5.62 -15.08 46.27
C VAL A 4 6.21 -15.00 44.86
N ILE A 5 5.41 -15.33 43.86
CA ILE A 5 5.78 -15.18 42.45
C ILE A 5 5.45 -13.74 42.05
N PHE A 6 6.49 -12.92 41.87
CA PHE A 6 6.40 -11.66 41.16
C PHE A 6 6.31 -11.96 39.66
N MET A 7 5.13 -11.77 39.08
CA MET A 7 4.93 -11.84 37.63
C MET A 7 5.51 -10.57 37.00
N LEU A 8 6.70 -10.69 36.38
CA LEU A 8 7.24 -9.66 35.50
C LEU A 8 6.39 -9.62 34.21
N LEU A 9 5.61 -8.55 34.05
CA LEU A 9 5.01 -8.17 32.78
C LEU A 9 6.14 -7.73 31.82
N LEU A 10 6.61 -8.65 31.00
CA LEU A 10 7.41 -8.33 29.81
C LEU A 10 6.49 -7.66 28.79
N VAL A 11 6.55 -6.32 28.76
CA VAL A 11 6.11 -5.53 27.62
C VAL A 11 7.02 -5.90 26.45
N LEU A 12 6.47 -6.65 25.48
CA LEU A 12 7.07 -6.85 24.16
C LEU A 12 7.05 -5.51 23.40
N GLY A 13 7.99 -4.63 23.72
CA GLY A 13 8.42 -3.60 22.79
C GLY A 13 9.26 -4.29 21.71
N ALA A 14 8.85 -4.17 20.45
CA ALA A 14 9.71 -4.57 19.34
C ALA A 14 11.08 -3.86 19.47
N PRO A 15 12.21 -4.54 19.27
CA PRO A 15 13.49 -3.85 19.22
C PRO A 15 13.46 -2.93 18.00
N LEU A 16 13.61 -1.62 18.23
CA LEU A 16 14.09 -0.70 17.20
C LEU A 16 15.45 -1.25 16.77
N ALA A 17 15.49 -1.94 15.63
CA ALA A 17 16.71 -2.51 15.11
C ALA A 17 17.53 -1.37 14.49
N ALA A 18 18.36 -0.72 15.32
CA ALA A 18 19.46 0.08 14.79
C ALA A 18 20.35 -0.87 13.97
N MET A 19 20.37 -0.67 12.66
CA MET A 19 21.25 -1.41 11.76
C MET A 19 22.47 -0.53 11.47
N SER A 20 23.65 -1.00 11.85
CA SER A 20 24.92 -0.38 11.47
C SER A 20 25.37 -0.91 10.11
N LEU A 21 25.65 -0.02 9.16
CA LEU A 21 26.12 -0.37 7.82
C LEU A 21 27.50 0.24 7.58
N GLY A 22 28.53 -0.58 7.82
CA GLY A 22 29.92 -0.21 7.63
C GLY A 22 30.41 -0.46 6.20
N MET A 23 31.08 0.53 5.60
CA MET A 23 31.73 0.43 4.29
C MET A 23 33.17 0.93 4.33
N ALA A 24 34.01 0.36 3.47
CA ALA A 24 35.37 0.83 3.24
C ALA A 24 35.65 0.97 1.75
N LYS A 25 36.26 2.09 1.34
CA LYS A 25 36.61 2.37 -0.05
C LYS A 25 38.09 2.68 -0.18
N VAL A 26 38.71 2.18 -1.25
CA VAL A 26 40.12 2.43 -1.57
C VAL A 26 40.24 2.89 -3.00
N GLU A 27 40.82 4.07 -3.21
CA GLU A 27 41.16 4.60 -4.53
C GLU A 27 42.67 4.73 -4.67
N GLN A 28 43.18 4.40 -5.85
CA GLN A 28 44.60 4.52 -6.18
C GLN A 28 44.83 5.78 -7.01
N ALA A 29 45.96 6.44 -6.75
CA ALA A 29 46.39 7.63 -7.48
C ALA A 29 46.90 7.26 -8.88
N ALA A 30 46.43 7.98 -9.89
CA ALA A 30 47.03 8.00 -11.21
C ALA A 30 48.25 8.96 -11.24
N PRO A 31 49.15 8.83 -12.25
CA PRO A 31 50.29 9.74 -12.37
C PRO A 31 49.86 11.21 -12.41
N GLY A 32 50.39 12.02 -11.49
CA GLY A 32 50.10 13.45 -11.41
C GLY A 32 48.85 13.82 -10.60
N GLU A 33 48.09 12.86 -10.06
CA GLU A 33 46.96 13.15 -9.17
C GLU A 33 47.42 13.55 -7.77
N SER A 34 46.78 14.59 -7.22
CA SER A 34 46.98 15.02 -5.83
C SER A 34 46.21 14.13 -4.86
N GLN A 35 46.67 14.08 -3.60
CA GLN A 35 45.96 13.41 -2.51
C GLN A 35 44.48 13.85 -2.42
N GLN A 36 44.22 15.14 -2.60
CA GLN A 36 42.86 15.68 -2.51
C GLN A 36 41.94 15.09 -3.58
N GLN A 37 42.39 15.05 -4.84
CA GLN A 37 41.61 14.48 -5.94
C GLN A 37 41.28 13.00 -5.71
N VAL A 38 42.26 12.21 -5.26
CA VAL A 38 42.06 10.77 -5.02
C VAL A 38 41.11 10.52 -3.86
N CYS A 39 41.22 11.31 -2.78
CA CYS A 39 40.34 11.16 -1.63
C CYS A 39 38.91 11.68 -1.88
N GLU A 40 38.73 12.72 -2.70
CA GLU A 40 37.42 13.20 -3.11
C GLU A 40 36.72 12.18 -4.02
N ARG A 41 37.46 11.58 -4.98
CA ARG A 41 36.94 10.47 -5.79
C ARG A 41 36.52 9.28 -4.92
N ALA A 42 37.37 8.89 -3.96
CA ALA A 42 37.06 7.80 -3.03
C ALA A 42 35.78 8.10 -2.24
N MET A 43 35.61 9.35 -1.82
CA MET A 43 34.45 9.77 -1.03
C MET A 43 33.17 9.74 -1.87
N ALA A 44 33.22 10.25 -3.10
CA ALA A 44 32.08 10.22 -4.01
C ALA A 44 31.64 8.77 -4.28
N ALA A 45 32.59 7.89 -4.63
CA ALA A 45 32.30 6.49 -4.92
C ALA A 45 31.76 5.73 -3.70
N MET A 46 32.33 5.97 -2.52
CA MET A 46 31.82 5.37 -1.28
C MET A 46 30.40 5.84 -0.94
N THR A 47 30.12 7.12 -1.15
CA THR A 47 28.80 7.71 -0.88
C THR A 47 27.74 7.10 -1.80
N GLU A 48 28.05 6.94 -3.09
CA GLU A 48 27.16 6.31 -4.06
C GLU A 48 26.87 4.85 -3.70
N GLU A 49 27.90 4.06 -3.37
CA GLU A 49 27.74 2.67 -2.96
C GLU A 49 26.91 2.54 -1.68
N LEU A 50 27.17 3.40 -0.69
CA LEU A 50 26.42 3.42 0.55
C LEU A 50 24.93 3.73 0.30
N HIS A 51 24.62 4.75 -0.50
CA HIS A 51 23.25 5.09 -0.82
C HIS A 51 22.53 3.95 -1.55
N ASN A 52 23.21 3.27 -2.47
CA ASN A 52 22.63 2.11 -3.17
C ASN A 52 22.37 0.94 -2.21
N SER A 53 23.29 0.65 -1.29
CA SER A 53 23.07 -0.39 -0.27
C SER A 53 21.95 -0.02 0.70
N LEU A 54 21.90 1.21 1.19
CA LEU A 54 20.82 1.68 2.07
C LEU A 54 19.48 1.62 1.36
N LEU A 55 19.40 2.04 0.10
CA LEU A 55 18.19 1.94 -0.70
C LEU A 55 17.70 0.49 -0.84
N SER A 56 18.62 -0.47 -1.04
CA SER A 56 18.28 -1.90 -1.09
C SER A 56 17.66 -2.39 0.23
N VAL A 57 18.23 -1.98 1.37
CA VAL A 57 17.70 -2.34 2.70
C VAL A 57 16.35 -1.65 2.95
N ILE A 58 16.23 -0.36 2.62
CA ILE A 58 14.95 0.38 2.70
C ILE A 58 13.88 -0.31 1.85
N ALA A 59 14.22 -0.77 0.63
CA ALA A 59 13.28 -1.43 -0.27
C ALA A 59 12.71 -2.74 0.29
N ALA A 60 13.43 -3.39 1.22
CA ALA A 60 12.96 -4.59 1.91
C ALA A 60 11.98 -4.28 3.07
N THR A 61 11.83 -3.03 3.49
CA THR A 61 10.92 -2.65 4.59
C THR A 61 9.46 -2.61 4.15
N GLY A 62 8.54 -2.86 5.10
CA GLY A 62 7.10 -2.71 4.86
C GLY A 62 6.69 -1.26 4.54
N ALA A 63 7.38 -0.28 5.12
CA ALA A 63 7.14 1.14 4.87
C ALA A 63 7.42 1.53 3.41
N TYR A 64 8.48 0.99 2.80
CA TYR A 64 8.75 1.21 1.39
C TYR A 64 7.70 0.54 0.50
N GLN A 65 7.34 -0.71 0.79
CA GLN A 65 6.34 -1.46 0.01
C GLN A 65 4.99 -0.73 -0.01
N ALA A 66 4.54 -0.18 1.11
CA ALA A 66 3.32 0.61 1.18
C ALA A 66 3.35 1.85 0.25
N ARG A 67 4.50 2.52 0.11
CA ARG A 67 4.68 3.68 -0.78
C ARG A 67 4.76 3.26 -2.23
N LEU A 68 5.43 2.15 -2.52
CA LEU A 68 5.48 1.58 -3.85
C LEU A 68 4.08 1.26 -4.37
N GLU A 69 3.24 0.66 -3.53
CA GLU A 69 1.83 0.44 -3.85
C GLU A 69 1.06 1.75 -4.08
N ALA A 70 1.28 2.78 -3.25
CA ALA A 70 0.67 4.09 -3.43
C ALA A 70 1.10 4.76 -4.75
N TYR A 71 2.37 4.67 -5.11
CA TYR A 71 2.90 5.17 -6.39
C TYR A 71 2.29 4.42 -7.59
N ARG A 72 2.21 3.09 -7.51
CA ARG A 72 1.55 2.25 -8.52
C ARG A 72 0.08 2.64 -8.72
N LYS A 73 -0.66 2.86 -7.62
CA LYS A 73 -2.07 3.32 -7.66
C LYS A 73 -2.23 4.68 -8.35
N LEU A 74 -1.22 5.54 -8.26
CA LEU A 74 -1.19 6.86 -8.89
C LEU A 74 -0.57 6.87 -10.29
N HIS A 75 -0.26 5.70 -10.88
CA HIS A 75 0.46 5.56 -12.15
C HIS A 75 1.77 6.35 -12.21
N ARG A 76 2.43 6.52 -11.06
CA ARG A 76 3.76 7.12 -10.98
C ARG A 76 4.82 6.05 -11.20
N SER A 77 5.95 6.43 -11.78
CA SER A 77 7.05 5.49 -11.99
C SER A 77 7.65 5.04 -10.65
N GLU A 78 8.07 3.78 -10.60
CA GLU A 78 8.86 3.27 -9.47
C GLU A 78 10.19 4.03 -9.35
N ASP A 79 10.77 4.45 -10.49
CA ASP A 79 11.95 5.31 -10.54
C ASP A 79 11.74 6.63 -9.79
N ALA A 80 10.56 7.24 -9.86
CA ALA A 80 10.28 8.48 -9.13
C ALA A 80 10.26 8.28 -7.60
N LEU A 81 9.87 7.09 -7.12
CA LEU A 81 9.95 6.77 -5.69
C LEU A 81 11.42 6.55 -5.29
N ARG A 82 12.16 5.81 -6.11
CA ARG A 82 13.59 5.57 -5.93
C ARG A 82 14.39 6.88 -5.88
N ASP A 83 14.15 7.79 -6.82
CA ASP A 83 14.81 9.11 -6.87
C ASP A 83 14.50 9.95 -5.63
N ALA A 84 13.26 9.89 -5.13
CA ALA A 84 12.88 10.59 -3.90
C ALA A 84 13.68 10.06 -2.70
N TYR A 85 13.84 8.74 -2.57
CA TYR A 85 14.67 8.16 -1.52
C TYR A 85 16.15 8.49 -1.69
N LEU A 86 16.67 8.47 -2.92
CA LEU A 86 18.06 8.89 -3.18
C LEU A 86 18.28 10.36 -2.78
N SER A 87 17.31 11.24 -3.02
CA SER A 87 17.36 12.64 -2.56
C SER A 87 17.43 12.74 -1.03
N VAL A 88 16.65 11.94 -0.30
CA VAL A 88 16.70 11.90 1.17
C VAL A 88 18.03 11.35 1.68
N LEU A 89 18.59 10.37 0.98
CA LEU A 89 19.89 9.79 1.31
C LEU A 89 21.04 10.78 1.05
N GLN A 90 20.95 11.64 0.03
CA GLN A 90 21.94 12.70 -0.20
C GLN A 90 22.05 13.68 0.98
N ASP A 91 20.95 13.92 1.71
CA ASP A 91 20.95 14.74 2.92
C ASP A 91 21.49 13.99 4.15
N GLN A 92 21.58 12.66 4.09
CA GLN A 92 22.18 11.81 5.11
C GLN A 92 23.68 11.67 4.84
N LYS A 93 24.49 12.53 5.47
CA LYS A 93 25.95 12.38 5.40
C LYS A 93 26.38 11.23 6.30
N PRO A 94 27.00 10.16 5.76
CA PRO A 94 27.54 9.10 6.61
C PRO A 94 28.64 9.63 7.51
N GLU A 95 28.75 9.04 8.70
CA GLU A 95 29.82 9.39 9.62
C GLU A 95 31.11 8.72 9.16
N LEU A 96 32.14 9.54 8.93
CA LEU A 96 33.44 9.05 8.46
C LEU A 96 34.27 8.62 9.66
N GLU A 97 34.47 7.31 9.82
CA GLU A 97 35.35 6.75 10.85
C GLU A 97 36.85 7.00 10.57
N GLY A 98 37.20 7.46 9.36
CA GLY A 98 38.54 7.97 9.08
C GLY A 98 38.90 8.10 7.60
N ARG A 99 39.85 9.00 7.32
CA ARG A 99 40.51 9.19 6.03
C ARG A 99 42.00 8.92 6.18
N ARG A 100 42.56 7.96 5.43
CA ARG A 100 44.00 7.66 5.45
C ARG A 100 44.60 7.75 4.05
N TRP A 101 45.70 8.49 3.95
CA TRP A 101 46.51 8.59 2.75
C TRP A 101 47.88 7.96 3.02
N ASN A 102 48.38 7.15 2.09
CA ASN A 102 49.69 6.48 2.23
C ASN A 102 50.71 6.86 1.14
N GLY A 103 50.47 7.95 0.41
CA GLY A 103 51.33 8.39 -0.70
C GLY A 103 50.89 7.86 -2.08
N GLN A 104 50.08 6.81 -2.15
CA GLN A 104 49.59 6.23 -3.41
C GLN A 104 48.10 5.91 -3.41
N ARG A 105 47.48 5.77 -2.24
CA ARG A 105 46.09 5.35 -2.09
C ARG A 105 45.39 6.15 -1.01
N CYS A 106 44.13 6.46 -1.23
CA CYS A 106 43.23 6.97 -0.21
C CYS A 106 42.30 5.86 0.27
N VAL A 107 42.27 5.63 1.57
CA VAL A 107 41.37 4.68 2.24
C VAL A 107 40.36 5.47 3.07
N LEU A 108 39.08 5.21 2.83
CA LEU A 108 37.96 5.79 3.56
C LEU A 108 37.17 4.67 4.24
N ARG A 109 36.66 4.97 5.42
CA ARG A 109 35.69 4.13 6.12
C ARG A 109 34.52 4.99 6.58
N ALA A 110 33.33 4.48 6.36
CA ALA A 110 32.08 5.11 6.76
C ALA A 110 31.24 4.08 7.52
N ASP A 111 30.54 4.54 8.55
CA ASP A 111 29.46 3.79 9.15
C ASP A 111 28.17 4.62 9.03
N TYR A 112 27.08 3.91 8.81
CA TYR A 112 25.75 4.47 8.93
C TYR A 112 25.07 3.81 10.12
N ASP A 113 24.91 4.57 11.20
CA ASP A 113 24.12 4.18 12.36
C ASP A 113 22.80 4.95 12.32
N GLY A 114 21.72 4.26 11.97
CA GLY A 114 20.41 4.89 11.85
C GLY A 114 19.27 3.90 11.77
N ASP A 115 18.09 4.40 12.13
CA ASP A 115 16.84 3.65 12.07
C ASP A 115 16.35 3.56 10.62
N ILE A 116 16.45 2.36 10.04
CA ILE A 116 16.03 2.06 8.66
C ILE A 116 14.51 2.24 8.50
N ASP A 117 13.72 1.91 9.51
CA ASP A 117 12.26 2.04 9.43
C ASP A 117 11.85 3.52 9.44
N GLN A 118 12.51 4.34 10.25
CA GLN A 118 12.34 5.79 10.18
C GLN A 118 12.78 6.36 8.83
N LEU A 119 13.92 5.90 8.30
CA LEU A 119 14.44 6.33 7.00
C LEU A 119 13.46 5.95 5.87
N ALA A 120 12.91 4.73 5.92
CA ALA A 120 11.87 4.27 5.01
C ALA A 120 10.58 5.08 5.15
N ALA A 121 10.26 5.59 6.34
CA ALA A 121 9.08 6.40 6.58
C ALA A 121 9.20 7.88 6.13
N ARG A 122 10.40 8.37 5.78
CA ARG A 122 10.63 9.81 5.48
C ARG A 122 9.93 10.34 4.24
N ILE A 123 9.82 9.52 3.20
CA ILE A 123 9.04 9.93 2.02
C ILE A 123 7.57 9.95 2.42
N PRO A 124 6.84 11.06 2.25
CA PRO A 124 5.42 11.05 2.53
C PRO A 124 4.74 10.06 1.58
N VAL A 125 3.82 9.24 2.10
CA VAL A 125 2.92 8.49 1.23
C VAL A 125 2.17 9.55 0.42
N PRO A 126 2.27 9.53 -0.93
CA PRO A 126 1.60 10.54 -1.72
C PRO A 126 0.11 10.45 -1.38
N ALA A 127 -0.45 11.57 -0.92
CA ALA A 127 -1.85 11.65 -0.66
C ALA A 127 -2.56 11.19 -1.93
N VAL A 128 -3.28 10.08 -1.84
CA VAL A 128 -4.25 9.74 -2.85
C VAL A 128 -5.34 10.78 -2.67
N SER A 129 -5.15 11.98 -3.23
CA SER A 129 -6.29 12.82 -3.51
C SER A 129 -7.08 12.01 -4.53
N GLU A 130 -8.15 11.36 -4.09
CA GLU A 130 -9.05 10.61 -4.95
C GLU A 130 -9.45 11.43 -6.18
N ALA A 131 -9.43 12.77 -6.07
CA ALA A 131 -9.60 13.74 -7.15
C ALA A 131 -8.67 13.59 -8.37
N ALA A 132 -7.43 13.07 -8.25
CA ALA A 132 -6.48 13.02 -9.36
C ALA A 132 -6.56 11.72 -10.20
N VAL A 133 -7.16 10.66 -9.67
CA VAL A 133 -7.40 9.39 -10.41
C VAL A 133 -8.73 9.44 -11.17
N VAL A 134 -9.57 10.45 -10.90
CA VAL A 134 -10.80 10.74 -11.67
C VAL A 134 -10.46 11.59 -12.91
N LYS A 135 -9.44 11.22 -13.67
CA LYS A 135 -9.45 11.52 -15.11
C LYS A 135 -10.19 10.36 -15.77
N ASP A 136 -11.49 10.56 -15.87
CA ASP A 136 -12.45 9.89 -16.75
C ASP A 136 -12.02 8.48 -17.21
N ARG A 137 -12.07 7.50 -16.30
CA ARG A 137 -11.95 6.07 -16.64
C ARG A 137 -13.06 5.62 -17.60
N ASP A 138 -14.04 6.48 -17.85
CA ASP A 138 -15.13 6.25 -18.79
C ASP A 138 -14.87 6.87 -20.17
N ALA A 139 -13.77 7.58 -20.37
CA ALA A 139 -13.41 8.10 -21.69
C ALA A 139 -13.04 6.96 -22.65
N PRO A 140 -13.44 7.04 -23.93
CA PRO A 140 -13.02 6.08 -24.93
C PRO A 140 -11.49 6.09 -25.08
N PRO A 141 -10.85 4.91 -25.27
CA PRO A 141 -9.43 4.85 -25.51
C PRO A 141 -9.06 5.50 -26.86
N PRO A 142 -7.81 5.97 -27.04
CA PRO A 142 -7.38 6.60 -28.28
C PRO A 142 -7.65 5.71 -29.50
N GLY A 143 -8.32 6.26 -30.51
CA GLY A 143 -8.67 5.54 -31.75
C GLY A 143 -9.99 4.79 -31.73
N VAL A 144 -10.73 4.79 -30.62
CA VAL A 144 -12.11 4.27 -30.53
C VAL A 144 -13.09 5.44 -30.56
N ASP A 145 -14.06 5.40 -31.48
CA ASP A 145 -15.12 6.40 -31.52
C ASP A 145 -16.15 6.18 -30.39
N SER A 146 -16.83 7.25 -29.99
CA SER A 146 -17.77 7.22 -28.87
C SER A 146 -18.95 6.26 -29.08
N ARG A 147 -19.39 6.04 -30.32
CA ARG A 147 -20.51 5.13 -30.61
C ARG A 147 -20.10 3.68 -30.43
N THR A 148 -18.91 3.31 -30.91
CA THR A 148 -18.34 1.98 -30.68
C THR A 148 -18.08 1.75 -29.20
N TRP A 149 -17.59 2.77 -28.49
CA TRP A 149 -17.38 2.70 -27.05
C TRP A 149 -18.66 2.44 -26.26
N GLU A 150 -19.77 3.07 -26.67
CA GLU A 150 -21.08 2.92 -26.04
C GLU A 150 -21.68 1.52 -26.22
N LEU A 151 -21.36 0.81 -27.31
CA LEU A 151 -21.83 -0.58 -27.51
C LEU A 151 -21.34 -1.54 -26.42
N PHE A 152 -20.27 -1.18 -25.72
CA PHE A 152 -19.71 -1.99 -24.62
C PHE A 152 -20.13 -1.50 -23.24
N SER A 153 -21.05 -0.51 -23.15
CA SER A 153 -21.48 0.08 -21.88
C SER A 153 -21.92 -0.96 -20.85
N THR A 154 -22.85 -1.85 -21.21
CA THR A 154 -23.35 -2.93 -20.34
C THR A 154 -22.24 -3.89 -19.88
N SER A 155 -21.31 -4.24 -20.77
CA SER A 155 -20.17 -5.11 -20.42
C SER A 155 -19.22 -4.43 -19.42
N ARG A 156 -19.05 -3.12 -19.55
CA ARG A 156 -18.22 -2.30 -18.67
C ARG A 156 -18.89 -2.08 -17.33
N ASP A 157 -20.21 -1.85 -17.31
CA ASP A 157 -21.02 -1.75 -16.08
C ASP A 157 -20.97 -3.05 -15.29
N ARG A 158 -21.15 -4.19 -15.97
CA ARG A 158 -21.01 -5.52 -15.35
C ARG A 158 -19.62 -5.76 -14.78
N SER A 159 -18.57 -5.34 -15.50
CA SER A 159 -17.18 -5.49 -15.04
C SER A 159 -16.90 -4.63 -13.81
N GLU A 160 -17.41 -3.40 -13.79
CA GLU A 160 -17.26 -2.49 -12.66
C GLU A 160 -18.05 -2.99 -11.43
N LEU A 161 -19.26 -3.52 -11.64
CA LEU A 161 -20.06 -4.13 -10.58
C LEU A 161 -19.35 -5.37 -10.00
N ALA A 162 -18.75 -6.22 -10.84
CA ALA A 162 -17.96 -7.37 -10.38
C ALA A 162 -16.75 -6.94 -9.54
N ARG A 163 -16.11 -5.82 -9.87
CA ARG A 163 -15.01 -5.24 -9.08
C ARG A 163 -15.50 -4.80 -7.70
N VAL A 164 -16.64 -4.11 -7.63
CA VAL A 164 -17.28 -3.71 -6.37
C VAL A 164 -17.64 -4.94 -5.54
N MET A 165 -18.17 -5.98 -6.17
CA MET A 165 -18.49 -7.26 -5.50
C MET A 165 -17.27 -7.94 -4.89
N GLY A 166 -16.08 -7.75 -5.44
CA GLY A 166 -14.83 -8.21 -4.84
C GLY A 166 -14.57 -7.58 -3.47
N VAL A 167 -14.78 -6.27 -3.34
CA VAL A 167 -14.67 -5.55 -2.07
C VAL A 167 -15.76 -6.00 -1.10
N VAL A 168 -17.01 -6.07 -1.57
CA VAL A 168 -18.17 -6.52 -0.79
C VAL A 168 -17.98 -7.93 -0.24
N SER A 169 -17.37 -8.84 -1.02
CA SER A 169 -17.09 -10.21 -0.58
C SER A 169 -16.16 -10.27 0.63
N GLY A 170 -15.19 -9.35 0.74
CA GLY A 170 -14.34 -9.23 1.92
C GLY A 170 -15.13 -8.83 3.18
N ILE A 171 -16.16 -7.99 3.03
CA ILE A 171 -17.04 -7.59 4.14
C ILE A 171 -17.97 -8.73 4.53
N ARG A 172 -18.53 -9.46 3.56
CA ARG A 172 -19.33 -10.66 3.81
C ARG A 172 -18.62 -11.69 4.68
N ILE A 173 -17.31 -11.91 4.44
CA ILE A 173 -16.50 -12.82 5.24
C ILE A 173 -16.44 -12.35 6.70
N ARG A 174 -16.12 -11.07 6.94
CA ARG A 174 -16.08 -10.49 8.30
C ARG A 174 -17.42 -10.54 9.01
N MET A 175 -18.51 -10.29 8.29
CA MET A 175 -19.88 -10.40 8.82
C MET A 175 -20.20 -11.84 9.23
N ALA A 176 -19.84 -12.82 8.39
CA ALA A 176 -20.04 -14.22 8.69
C ALA A 176 -19.21 -14.67 9.91
N GLU A 177 -17.95 -14.23 10.01
CA GLU A 177 -17.08 -14.49 11.17
C GLU A 177 -17.68 -13.90 12.46
N PHE A 178 -18.16 -12.65 12.41
CA PHE A 178 -18.82 -12.00 13.55
C PHE A 178 -20.07 -12.77 13.99
N TYR A 179 -20.90 -13.21 13.03
CA TYR A 179 -22.08 -14.02 13.31
C TYR A 179 -21.71 -15.37 13.94
N MET A 180 -20.67 -16.05 13.43
CA MET A 180 -20.21 -17.32 14.02
C MET A 180 -19.68 -17.16 15.45
N GLN A 181 -19.10 -16.01 15.80
CA GLN A 181 -18.57 -15.75 17.14
C GLN A 181 -19.64 -15.31 18.14
N THR A 182 -20.62 -14.51 17.70
CA THR A 182 -21.57 -13.82 18.59
C THR A 182 -22.99 -14.37 18.52
N GLY A 183 -23.30 -15.16 17.49
CA GLY A 183 -24.66 -15.62 17.17
C GLY A 183 -25.58 -14.53 16.62
N ASN A 184 -25.09 -13.30 16.45
CA ASN A 184 -25.88 -12.16 15.98
C ASN A 184 -25.19 -11.49 14.79
N TRP A 185 -25.98 -10.91 13.88
CA TRP A 185 -25.42 -10.10 12.79
C TRP A 185 -24.90 -8.76 13.32
N PRO A 186 -23.82 -8.21 12.73
CA PRO A 186 -23.32 -6.90 13.10
C PRO A 186 -24.36 -5.81 12.80
N GLU A 187 -24.52 -4.87 13.73
CA GLU A 187 -25.43 -3.73 13.58
C GLU A 187 -24.78 -2.58 12.78
N ASP A 188 -23.45 -2.48 12.85
CA ASP A 188 -22.67 -1.44 12.17
C ASP A 188 -21.29 -1.96 11.74
N LEU A 189 -20.61 -1.20 10.87
CA LEU A 189 -19.30 -1.58 10.33
C LEU A 189 -18.19 -1.49 11.38
N GLN A 190 -18.38 -0.72 12.46
CA GLN A 190 -17.38 -0.57 13.52
C GLN A 190 -17.23 -1.86 14.33
N GLN A 191 -18.33 -2.59 14.54
CA GLN A 191 -18.33 -3.92 15.14
C GLN A 191 -17.47 -4.93 14.36
N LEU A 192 -17.26 -4.68 13.06
CA LEU A 192 -16.39 -5.49 12.19
C LEU A 192 -14.94 -4.96 12.12
N GLY A 193 -14.63 -3.89 12.86
CA GLY A 193 -13.35 -3.20 12.79
C GLY A 193 -13.09 -2.54 11.43
N VAL A 194 -14.15 -2.18 10.70
CA VAL A 194 -14.08 -1.53 9.39
C VAL A 194 -14.54 -0.08 9.53
N ALA A 195 -13.64 0.86 9.23
CA ALA A 195 -14.01 2.27 9.17
C ALA A 195 -14.77 2.53 7.85
N PRO A 196 -15.92 3.24 7.85
CA PRO A 196 -16.69 3.51 6.63
C PRO A 196 -15.84 4.14 5.51
N GLU A 197 -14.88 4.99 5.88
CA GLU A 197 -13.96 5.67 4.97
C GLU A 197 -13.04 4.71 4.21
N GLN A 198 -12.78 3.51 4.76
CA GLN A 198 -11.99 2.47 4.09
C GLN A 198 -12.75 1.78 2.96
N LEU A 199 -14.09 1.86 2.97
CA LEU A 199 -14.95 1.29 1.93
C LEU A 199 -15.24 2.28 0.82
N VAL A 200 -15.21 3.58 1.11
CA VAL A 200 -15.34 4.64 0.11
C VAL A 200 -14.16 4.58 -0.85
N GLY A 201 -14.45 4.69 -2.15
CA GLY A 201 -13.43 4.68 -3.18
C GLY A 201 -14.00 4.77 -4.58
N PRO A 202 -13.22 4.41 -5.62
CA PRO A 202 -13.61 4.67 -7.02
C PRO A 202 -14.93 4.06 -7.50
N GLY A 203 -15.45 3.03 -6.81
CA GLY A 203 -16.71 2.35 -7.17
C GLY A 203 -17.73 2.26 -6.06
N ILE A 204 -17.40 2.74 -4.85
CA ILE A 204 -18.31 2.73 -3.68
C ILE A 204 -18.36 4.15 -3.14
N LYS A 205 -19.55 4.74 -3.14
CA LYS A 205 -19.81 6.07 -2.60
C LYS A 205 -20.03 6.00 -1.10
N GLN A 206 -20.82 5.03 -0.66
CA GLN A 206 -21.07 4.75 0.74
C GLN A 206 -21.50 3.29 0.92
N ALA A 207 -21.23 2.75 2.09
CA ALA A 207 -21.71 1.43 2.47
C ALA A 207 -22.24 1.47 3.92
N ALA A 208 -23.35 0.81 4.17
CA ALA A 208 -23.98 0.77 5.48
C ALA A 208 -24.58 -0.61 5.75
N LEU A 209 -24.49 -1.04 7.00
CA LEU A 209 -25.24 -2.20 7.47
C LEU A 209 -26.66 -1.81 7.84
N TRP A 210 -27.55 -2.75 7.57
CA TRP A 210 -28.97 -2.69 7.85
C TRP A 210 -29.39 -3.98 8.56
N ARG A 211 -30.67 -4.01 8.94
CA ARG A 211 -31.26 -5.12 9.69
C ARG A 211 -30.96 -6.47 9.04
N GLU A 212 -30.83 -7.48 9.88
CA GLU A 212 -30.62 -8.89 9.48
C GLU A 212 -29.33 -9.11 8.67
N GLY A 213 -28.28 -8.31 8.92
CA GLY A 213 -27.00 -8.46 8.24
C GLY A 213 -27.04 -8.04 6.77
N MET A 214 -27.98 -7.19 6.37
CA MET A 214 -28.00 -6.63 5.02
C MET A 214 -26.94 -5.54 4.89
N LEU A 215 -26.04 -5.68 3.93
CA LEU A 215 -25.12 -4.63 3.51
C LEU A 215 -25.70 -3.90 2.30
N LYS A 216 -25.90 -2.59 2.46
CA LYS A 216 -26.29 -1.67 1.39
C LYS A 216 -25.09 -0.89 0.91
N VAL A 217 -24.91 -0.81 -0.40
CA VAL A 217 -23.79 -0.14 -1.04
C VAL A 217 -24.31 0.78 -2.12
N ASP A 218 -24.03 2.07 -1.98
CA ASP A 218 -24.26 3.04 -3.04
C ASP A 218 -23.02 3.10 -3.91
N LEU A 219 -23.23 2.99 -5.22
CA LEU A 219 -22.15 2.88 -6.17
C LEU A 219 -21.62 4.27 -6.58
N ALA A 220 -20.34 4.30 -6.95
CA ALA A 220 -19.64 5.51 -7.41
C ALA A 220 -19.09 5.34 -8.82
N GLY A 221 -18.47 6.41 -9.34
CA GLY A 221 -17.86 6.41 -10.65
C GLY A 221 -18.90 6.21 -11.75
N ARG A 222 -18.63 5.26 -12.66
CA ARG A 222 -19.52 4.96 -13.79
C ARG A 222 -20.89 4.42 -13.34
N LEU A 223 -20.95 3.77 -12.19
CA LEU A 223 -22.19 3.24 -11.62
C LEU A 223 -22.86 4.22 -10.64
N ALA A 224 -22.48 5.50 -10.65
CA ALA A 224 -23.05 6.48 -9.74
C ALA A 224 -24.57 6.60 -9.91
N GLY A 225 -25.29 6.55 -8.78
CA GLY A 225 -26.76 6.56 -8.75
C GLY A 225 -27.38 5.16 -8.68
N HIS A 226 -26.58 4.12 -8.86
CA HIS A 226 -27.01 2.74 -8.67
C HIS A 226 -26.69 2.22 -7.26
N HIS A 227 -27.36 1.12 -6.90
CA HIS A 227 -27.31 0.48 -5.60
C HIS A 227 -27.01 -1.02 -5.73
N LEU A 228 -26.28 -1.53 -4.75
CA LEU A 228 -26.03 -2.95 -4.56
C LEU A 228 -26.39 -3.31 -3.12
N ASN A 229 -27.33 -4.24 -2.97
CA ASN A 229 -27.68 -4.82 -1.69
C ASN A 229 -27.17 -6.26 -1.62
N THR A 230 -26.72 -6.68 -0.45
CA THR A 230 -26.43 -8.09 -0.19
C THR A 230 -26.80 -8.47 1.21
N TRP A 231 -27.31 -9.69 1.38
CA TRP A 231 -27.75 -10.18 2.67
C TRP A 231 -27.48 -11.67 2.80
N PRO A 232 -27.23 -12.15 4.02
CA PRO A 232 -27.08 -13.56 4.30
C PRO A 232 -28.46 -14.25 4.29
N VAL A 233 -28.46 -15.52 3.91
CA VAL A 233 -29.60 -16.42 3.99
C VAL A 233 -29.11 -17.72 4.63
N ASP A 234 -29.84 -18.21 5.61
CA ASP A 234 -29.54 -19.49 6.23
C ASP A 234 -29.85 -20.62 5.24
N SER A 235 -28.80 -21.37 4.86
CA SER A 235 -28.93 -22.53 3.97
C SER A 235 -28.96 -23.86 4.74
N GLY A 236 -29.16 -23.80 6.07
CA GLY A 236 -29.22 -24.95 6.96
C GLY A 236 -27.87 -25.64 7.07
N VAL A 237 -27.78 -26.89 6.58
CA VAL A 237 -26.60 -27.76 6.71
C VAL A 237 -25.37 -27.22 5.97
N ARG A 238 -25.56 -26.31 5.00
CA ARG A 238 -24.47 -25.75 4.17
C ARG A 238 -23.90 -24.42 4.69
N GLY A 239 -24.44 -23.90 5.80
CA GLY A 239 -23.97 -22.65 6.42
C GLY A 239 -24.64 -21.39 5.84
N ILE A 240 -23.90 -20.28 5.82
CA ILE A 240 -24.40 -18.98 5.37
C ILE A 240 -24.27 -18.88 3.84
N GLU A 241 -25.40 -18.72 3.15
CA GLU A 241 -25.45 -18.36 1.74
C GLU A 241 -25.63 -16.85 1.59
N TRP A 242 -25.15 -16.25 0.51
CA TRP A 242 -25.27 -14.81 0.27
C TRP A 242 -26.11 -14.55 -0.97
N LYS A 243 -27.14 -13.72 -0.83
CA LYS A 243 -27.90 -13.16 -1.94
C LYS A 243 -27.46 -11.73 -2.20
N CYS A 244 -27.71 -11.25 -3.41
CA CYS A 244 -27.54 -9.85 -3.76
C CYS A 244 -28.58 -9.37 -4.75
N SER A 245 -28.87 -8.07 -4.70
CA SER A 245 -29.68 -7.37 -5.68
C SER A 245 -29.08 -6.04 -6.10
N THR A 246 -29.32 -5.63 -7.34
CA THR A 246 -28.81 -4.38 -7.92
C THR A 246 -29.70 -3.87 -9.04
N ASP A 247 -29.71 -2.57 -9.27
CA ASP A 247 -30.41 -1.89 -10.38
C ASP A 247 -29.49 -1.66 -11.60
N VAL A 248 -28.23 -2.10 -11.52
CA VAL A 248 -27.28 -2.09 -12.64
C VAL A 248 -27.68 -3.15 -13.67
N GLU A 249 -27.63 -2.79 -14.95
CA GLU A 249 -27.86 -3.72 -16.05
C GLU A 249 -26.68 -4.71 -16.18
N GLN A 250 -26.95 -6.00 -15.97
CA GLN A 250 -25.92 -7.06 -15.96
C GLN A 250 -25.92 -7.92 -17.24
N GLY A 251 -26.83 -7.62 -18.18
CA GLY A 251 -27.06 -8.42 -19.37
C GLY A 251 -27.80 -9.75 -19.08
N PRO A 252 -27.74 -10.73 -20.00
CA PRO A 252 -28.64 -11.89 -20.03
C PRO A 252 -28.42 -12.93 -18.92
N GLN A 253 -27.28 -12.87 -18.24
CA GLN A 253 -26.96 -13.77 -17.12
C GLN A 253 -26.50 -12.92 -15.93
N PRO A 254 -27.47 -12.35 -15.18
CA PRO A 254 -27.17 -11.54 -14.02
C PRO A 254 -26.62 -12.41 -12.89
N PHE A 255 -25.68 -11.87 -12.12
CA PHE A 255 -25.16 -12.54 -10.91
C PHE A 255 -25.83 -12.03 -9.63
N CYS A 256 -26.42 -10.83 -9.66
CA CYS A 256 -27.31 -10.32 -8.61
C CYS A 256 -28.73 -10.18 -9.17
N GLU A 257 -29.72 -10.36 -8.32
CA GLU A 257 -31.14 -10.17 -8.66
C GLU A 257 -31.40 -8.71 -9.05
N PRO A 258 -32.23 -8.41 -10.07
CA PRO A 258 -32.58 -7.03 -10.39
C PRO A 258 -33.40 -6.39 -9.25
N LEU A 259 -33.06 -5.14 -8.89
CA LEU A 259 -33.89 -4.29 -8.03
C LEU A 259 -35.12 -3.83 -8.84
N HIS A 260 -36.31 -4.19 -8.35
CA HIS A 260 -37.60 -3.73 -8.90
C HIS A 260 -38.13 -2.53 -8.12
#